data_AF-A0AAV2A2B6-F1
#
_entry.id   AF-A0AAV2A2B6-F1
#
_cell.length_a   1.000
_cell.length_b   1.000
_cell.length_c   1.000
_cell.angle_alpha   90.00
_cell.angle_beta   90.00
_cell.angle_gamma   90.00
#
_symmetry.space_group_name_H-M   'P 1'
#
loop_
_entity.id
_entity.type
_entity.pdbx_description
1 polymer ?
#
loop_
_entity_poly.entity_id
_entity_poly.type
_entity_poly.pdbx_seq_one_letter_code
_entity_poly.pdbx_strand_id
1 'polypeptide(L)'
;MFRNKLQSGIVTLLCGSGLNPLKTWGAHGNGCIKRITDKEIQTLVIEITAVQFCTTWISLPRDPKSVIGLRLPYLTMNIYYMKLPFCFELEILDSKMTKRRFRLSSAQTGQTLKPLLCHIPLCLDEGWNNIQMDLAHFTKSAYNTDYVELQRIEIYANCKIRRLYFSDRWYKEEELPNSYKMKKPTKETKSRLARD
;
A
#
# COMPACT_ATOMS: atom_id res chain seq x y z
N MET A 1 5.10 15.85 6.37
CA MET A 1 6.10 15.55 5.31
C MET A 1 5.81 16.27 3.99
N PHE A 2 4.53 16.40 3.59
CA PHE A 2 4.12 16.92 2.28
C PHE A 2 3.28 18.21 2.33
N ARG A 3 2.80 18.67 3.49
CA ARG A 3 1.93 19.87 3.61
C ARG A 3 2.45 21.12 2.89
N ASN A 4 3.77 21.35 2.92
CA ASN A 4 4.41 22.53 2.33
C ASN A 4 5.02 22.26 0.94
N LYS A 5 4.62 21.17 0.28
CA LYS A 5 5.08 20.80 -1.05
C LYS A 5 3.91 20.86 -2.02
N LEU A 6 4.20 21.13 -3.29
CA LEU A 6 3.22 20.95 -4.35
C LEU A 6 2.82 19.47 -4.42
N GLN A 7 1.51 19.21 -4.44
CA GLN A 7 0.95 17.87 -4.52
C GLN A 7 0.05 17.79 -5.75
N SER A 8 0.60 17.32 -6.85
CA SER A 8 -0.08 17.19 -8.14
C SER A 8 0.45 15.97 -8.87
N GLY A 9 -0.34 15.38 -9.76
CA GLY A 9 0.03 14.17 -10.46
C GLY A 9 0.16 12.98 -9.53
N ILE A 10 1.34 12.36 -9.51
CA ILE A 10 1.63 11.15 -8.75
C ILE A 10 2.72 11.40 -7.70
N VAL A 11 2.42 11.04 -6.45
CA VAL A 11 3.36 11.08 -5.32
C VAL A 11 3.63 9.66 -4.84
N THR A 12 4.83 9.16 -5.09
CA THR A 12 5.26 7.83 -4.60
C THR A 12 5.76 7.90 -3.16
N LEU A 13 5.20 7.06 -2.29
CA LEU A 13 5.60 6.93 -0.89
C LEU A 13 6.58 5.78 -0.66
N LEU A 14 6.46 4.70 -1.44
CA LEU A 14 7.38 3.56 -1.40
C LEU A 14 7.59 3.01 -2.81
N CYS A 15 8.84 2.72 -3.15
CA CYS A 15 9.22 2.03 -4.38
C CYS A 15 10.34 1.03 -4.05
N GLY A 16 10.07 -0.27 -4.13
CA GLY A 16 11.03 -1.33 -3.80
C GLY A 16 12.31 -1.29 -4.64
N SER A 17 12.27 -0.65 -5.82
CA SER A 17 13.44 -0.43 -6.68
C SER A 17 14.17 0.90 -6.42
N GLY A 18 13.67 1.78 -5.55
CA GLY A 18 14.35 3.02 -5.18
C GLY A 18 15.64 2.78 -4.37
N LEU A 19 16.56 3.73 -4.31
CA LEU A 19 17.85 3.56 -3.61
C LEU A 19 17.68 3.15 -2.14
N ASN A 20 16.93 3.95 -1.36
CA ASN A 20 16.66 3.71 0.06
C ASN A 20 15.14 3.74 0.33
N PRO A 21 14.41 2.66 0.00
CA PRO A 21 12.95 2.64 -0.04
C PRO A 21 12.29 2.89 1.32
N LEU A 22 12.97 2.51 2.41
CA LEU A 22 12.47 2.65 3.77
C LEU A 22 13.11 3.80 4.55
N LYS A 23 13.82 4.74 3.89
CA LYS A 23 14.54 5.85 4.57
C LYS A 23 13.64 6.64 5.53
N THR A 24 12.41 6.93 5.10
CA THR A 24 11.42 7.70 5.87
C THR A 24 10.44 6.82 6.63
N TRP A 25 10.56 5.50 6.51
CA TRP A 25 9.66 4.52 7.10
C TRP A 25 10.24 4.00 8.42
N GLY A 26 9.36 3.79 9.40
CA GLY A 26 9.68 3.02 10.60
C GLY A 26 9.49 1.53 10.32
N ALA A 27 10.36 0.70 10.88
CA ALA A 27 10.22 -0.75 10.88
C ALA A 27 10.03 -1.20 12.33
N HIS A 28 9.02 -2.04 12.57
CA HIS A 28 8.59 -2.42 13.91
C HIS A 28 8.36 -3.92 14.00
N GLY A 29 8.48 -4.46 15.21
CA GLY A 29 8.27 -5.88 15.49
C GLY A 29 9.53 -6.74 15.34
N ASN A 30 9.35 -8.05 15.54
CA ASN A 30 10.43 -9.04 15.56
C ASN A 30 10.41 -9.98 14.34
N GLY A 31 9.59 -9.71 13.33
CA GLY A 31 9.56 -10.44 12.07
C GLY A 31 10.71 -10.04 11.13
N CYS A 32 10.63 -10.45 9.87
CA CYS A 32 11.63 -10.16 8.86
C CYS A 32 11.13 -9.09 7.89
N ILE A 33 11.88 -8.00 7.75
CA ILE A 33 11.67 -6.97 6.73
C ILE A 33 12.92 -6.93 5.86
N LYS A 34 12.80 -7.31 4.60
CA LYS A 34 13.94 -7.39 3.68
C LYS A 34 13.58 -6.91 2.30
N ARG A 35 14.60 -6.45 1.58
CA ARG A 35 14.50 -6.10 0.17
C ARG A 35 14.99 -7.28 -0.66
N ILE A 36 14.14 -7.82 -1.53
CA ILE A 36 14.44 -8.99 -2.35
C ILE A 36 14.14 -8.72 -3.82
N THR A 37 14.78 -9.47 -4.71
CA THR A 37 14.37 -9.54 -6.13
C THR A 37 13.24 -10.54 -6.26
N ASP A 38 12.06 -10.08 -6.65
CA ASP A 38 10.93 -10.99 -6.90
C ASP A 38 11.12 -11.73 -8.23
N LYS A 39 10.88 -13.04 -8.22
CA LYS A 39 11.15 -13.92 -9.37
C LYS A 39 10.18 -13.70 -10.52
N GLU A 40 8.93 -13.34 -10.23
CA GLU A 40 7.87 -13.24 -11.23
C GLU A 40 8.00 -11.95 -12.05
N ILE A 41 8.23 -10.82 -11.37
CA ILE A 41 8.31 -9.51 -11.99
C ILE A 41 9.75 -9.02 -12.22
N GLN A 42 10.75 -9.78 -11.76
CA GLN A 42 12.18 -9.49 -11.90
C GLN A 42 12.56 -8.07 -11.44
N THR A 43 11.97 -7.60 -10.35
CA THR A 43 12.29 -6.28 -9.76
C THR A 43 12.43 -6.37 -8.25
N LEU A 44 13.03 -5.34 -7.65
CA LEU A 44 13.21 -5.27 -6.21
C LEU A 44 11.90 -4.88 -5.52
N VAL A 45 11.55 -5.63 -4.48
CA VAL A 45 10.34 -5.47 -3.67
C VAL A 45 10.71 -5.51 -2.19
N ILE A 46 9.85 -4.98 -1.33
CA ILE A 46 9.97 -5.10 0.12
C ILE A 46 9.12 -6.26 0.59
N GLU A 47 9.73 -7.32 1.11
CA GLU A 47 9.05 -8.44 1.74
C GLU A 47 9.00 -8.22 3.25
N ILE A 48 7.80 -8.38 3.82
CA ILE A 48 7.56 -8.32 5.26
C ILE A 48 6.92 -9.65 5.67
N THR A 49 7.53 -10.39 6.58
CA THR A 49 7.02 -11.68 7.06
C THR A 49 7.05 -11.79 8.58
N ALA A 50 6.03 -12.40 9.15
CA ALA A 50 5.95 -12.72 10.57
C ALA A 50 4.98 -13.88 10.80
N VAL A 51 5.20 -14.64 11.87
CA VAL A 51 4.27 -15.72 12.28
C VAL A 51 2.89 -15.14 12.56
N GLN A 52 2.82 -14.06 13.34
CA GLN A 52 1.59 -13.31 13.58
C GLN A 52 1.62 -12.01 12.78
N PHE A 53 0.71 -11.86 11.81
CA PHE A 53 0.78 -10.77 10.83
C PHE A 53 0.75 -9.36 11.45
N CYS A 54 0.03 -9.19 12.57
CA CYS A 54 -0.12 -7.90 13.23
C CYS A 54 1.04 -7.47 14.14
N THR A 55 2.08 -8.31 14.32
CA THR A 55 3.20 -8.00 15.24
C THR A 55 4.40 -7.36 14.55
N THR A 56 4.44 -7.37 13.22
CA THR A 56 5.53 -6.78 12.43
C THR A 56 4.94 -5.93 11.32
N TRP A 57 5.41 -4.69 11.19
CA TRP A 57 4.89 -3.75 10.20
C TRP A 57 5.91 -2.68 9.86
N ILE A 58 5.67 -2.00 8.75
CA ILE A 58 6.32 -0.73 8.42
C ILE A 58 5.31 0.40 8.56
N SER A 59 5.77 1.58 8.99
CA SER A 59 4.91 2.76 9.10
C SER A 59 5.54 4.01 8.51
N LEU A 60 4.70 4.89 7.97
CA LEU A 60 5.10 6.20 7.48
C LEU A 60 4.18 7.27 8.10
N PRO A 61 4.73 8.33 8.72
CA PRO A 61 6.15 8.62 8.91
C PRO A 61 6.80 7.72 9.97
N ARG A 62 8.13 7.58 9.91
CA ARG A 62 8.93 6.88 10.92
C ARG A 62 8.69 7.39 12.34
N ASP A 63 8.54 8.70 12.51
CA ASP A 63 8.22 9.31 13.79
C ASP A 63 6.70 9.23 14.06
N PRO A 64 6.25 8.66 15.20
CA PRO A 64 4.84 8.60 15.57
C PRO A 64 4.18 9.97 15.79
N LYS A 65 4.95 11.01 16.13
CA LYS A 65 4.42 12.37 16.35
C LYS A 65 4.24 13.15 15.05
N SER A 66 4.93 12.73 13.99
CA SER A 66 4.88 13.36 12.68
C SER A 66 3.72 12.85 11.83
N VAL A 67 3.30 13.64 10.84
CA VAL A 67 2.26 13.27 9.86
C VAL A 67 2.76 13.38 8.42
N ILE A 68 2.19 12.56 7.53
CA ILE A 68 2.46 12.61 6.09
C ILE A 68 1.97 13.96 5.53
N GLY A 69 0.67 14.25 5.69
CA GLY A 69 0.03 15.48 5.22
C GLY A 69 -0.15 15.52 3.71
N LEU A 70 -0.63 14.41 3.14
CA LEU A 70 -0.87 14.24 1.71
C LEU A 70 -2.36 14.39 1.43
N ARG A 71 -2.74 15.26 0.49
CA ARG A 71 -4.12 15.64 0.14
C ARG A 71 -4.63 14.91 -1.11
N LEU A 72 -3.76 14.19 -1.81
CA LEU A 72 -4.13 13.38 -2.96
C LEU A 72 -5.06 12.24 -2.50
N PRO A 73 -6.25 12.07 -3.09
CA PRO A 73 -7.26 11.15 -2.55
C PRO A 73 -7.11 9.71 -3.04
N TYR A 74 -6.48 9.49 -4.19
CA TYR A 74 -6.42 8.17 -4.82
C TYR A 74 -5.17 7.43 -4.40
N LEU A 75 -5.34 6.36 -3.63
CA LEU A 75 -4.30 5.43 -3.24
C LEU A 75 -4.15 4.33 -4.30
N THR A 76 -2.92 4.01 -4.69
CA THR A 76 -2.60 2.75 -5.40
C THR A 76 -1.44 2.02 -4.73
N MET A 77 -1.62 0.72 -4.47
CA MET A 77 -0.60 -0.15 -3.87
C MET A 77 -0.46 -1.45 -4.66
N ASN A 78 0.77 -1.75 -5.09
CA ASN A 78 1.10 -3.01 -5.76
C ASN A 78 1.66 -3.99 -4.73
N ILE A 79 0.89 -5.03 -4.43
CA ILE A 79 1.25 -6.05 -3.44
C ILE A 79 1.21 -7.45 -4.03
N TYR A 80 2.07 -8.33 -3.56
CA TYR A 80 1.94 -9.77 -3.76
C TYR A 80 1.27 -10.37 -2.53
N TYR A 81 0.14 -11.06 -2.74
CA TYR A 81 -0.57 -11.74 -1.67
C TYR A 81 0.03 -13.13 -1.43
N MET A 82 0.53 -13.37 -0.22
CA MET A 82 1.23 -14.60 0.16
C MET A 82 0.31 -15.74 0.63
N LYS A 83 -1.01 -15.65 0.39
CA LYS A 83 -2.03 -16.57 0.94
C LYS A 83 -2.00 -16.70 2.47
N LEU A 84 -1.55 -15.65 3.13
CA LEU A 84 -1.49 -15.53 4.59
C LEU A 84 -2.23 -14.25 5.00
N PRO A 85 -2.83 -14.19 6.21
CA PRO A 85 -3.49 -13.00 6.70
C PRO A 85 -2.63 -11.74 6.53
N PHE A 86 -3.20 -10.73 5.89
CA PHE A 86 -2.55 -9.45 5.60
C PHE A 86 -3.50 -8.31 5.94
N CYS A 87 -2.97 -7.21 6.48
CA CYS A 87 -3.72 -5.98 6.64
C CYS A 87 -2.85 -4.74 6.47
N PHE A 88 -3.51 -3.62 6.24
CA PHE A 88 -2.89 -2.30 6.33
C PHE A 88 -3.87 -1.30 6.92
N GLU A 89 -3.32 -0.24 7.50
CA GLU A 89 -4.07 0.82 8.15
C GLU A 89 -3.72 2.18 7.56
N LEU A 90 -4.73 3.03 7.41
CA LEU A 90 -4.60 4.41 6.98
C LEU A 90 -5.26 5.31 8.02
N GLU A 91 -4.50 6.23 8.57
CA GLU A 91 -5.02 7.31 9.40
C GLU A 91 -5.21 8.56 8.53
N ILE A 92 -6.42 9.10 8.51
CA ILE A 92 -6.80 10.28 7.75
C ILE A 92 -7.33 11.36 8.70
N LEU A 93 -7.26 12.60 8.25
CA LEU A 93 -7.95 13.75 8.83
C LEU A 93 -9.16 14.09 7.96
N ASP A 94 -10.31 14.31 8.59
CA ASP A 94 -11.53 14.73 7.91
C ASP A 94 -11.82 16.24 8.07
N SER A 95 -12.88 16.72 7.41
CA SER A 95 -13.31 18.13 7.48
C SER A 95 -13.83 18.58 8.85
N LYS A 96 -14.07 17.65 9.78
CA LYS A 96 -14.38 17.93 11.19
C LYS A 96 -13.13 17.93 12.07
N MET A 97 -11.93 17.91 11.47
CA MET A 97 -10.65 17.81 12.17
C MET A 97 -10.54 16.56 13.05
N THR A 98 -11.31 15.52 12.73
CA THR A 98 -11.32 14.26 13.44
C THR A 98 -10.38 13.28 12.74
N LYS A 99 -9.52 12.63 13.53
CA LYS A 99 -8.68 11.55 13.03
C LYS A 99 -9.50 10.28 12.91
N ARG A 100 -9.49 9.67 11.74
CA ARG A 100 -10.20 8.41 11.47
C ARG A 100 -9.23 7.40 10.89
N ARG A 101 -9.50 6.13 11.16
CA ARG A 101 -8.68 5.03 10.69
C ARG A 101 -9.47 4.10 9.80
N PHE A 102 -8.92 3.79 8.64
CA PHE A 102 -9.38 2.71 7.79
C PHE A 102 -8.43 1.52 7.94
N ARG A 103 -8.95 0.37 8.36
CA ARG A 103 -8.19 -0.89 8.43
C ARG A 103 -8.73 -1.84 7.38
N LEU A 104 -7.91 -2.17 6.39
CA LEU A 104 -8.23 -3.13 5.35
C LEU A 104 -7.55 -4.47 5.69
N SER A 105 -8.29 -5.57 5.73
CA SER A 105 -7.78 -6.86 6.20
C SER A 105 -8.33 -8.04 5.41
N SER A 106 -7.47 -8.97 4.99
CA SER A 106 -7.89 -10.23 4.35
C SER A 106 -8.43 -11.27 5.34
N ALA A 107 -8.17 -11.08 6.64
CA ALA A 107 -8.71 -11.93 7.71
C ALA A 107 -10.13 -11.53 8.14
N GLN A 108 -10.70 -10.48 7.55
CA GLN A 108 -11.99 -9.94 7.91
C GLN A 108 -13.03 -10.23 6.83
N THR A 109 -14.22 -10.66 7.24
CA THR A 109 -15.29 -11.10 6.32
C THR A 109 -16.36 -10.05 6.05
N GLY A 110 -16.55 -9.09 6.96
CA GLY A 110 -17.57 -8.04 6.83
C GLY A 110 -17.06 -6.67 7.24
N GLN A 111 -17.71 -5.62 6.75
CA GLN A 111 -17.39 -4.25 7.13
C GLN A 111 -17.87 -3.96 8.55
N THR A 112 -17.09 -3.20 9.33
CA THR A 112 -17.50 -2.71 10.65
C THR A 112 -17.18 -1.23 10.76
N LEU A 113 -18.20 -0.41 11.02
CA LEU A 113 -18.07 1.03 11.17
C LEU A 113 -18.16 1.41 12.65
N LYS A 114 -17.08 1.99 13.17
CA LYS A 114 -17.03 2.64 14.48
C LYS A 114 -16.69 4.13 14.29
N PRO A 115 -16.98 5.01 15.26
CA PRO A 115 -16.78 6.46 15.11
C PRO A 115 -15.38 6.85 14.64
N LEU A 116 -14.32 6.19 15.12
CA LEU A 116 -12.93 6.52 14.76
C LEU A 116 -12.24 5.47 13.89
N LEU A 117 -12.87 4.31 13.68
CA LEU A 117 -12.26 3.17 13.00
C LEU A 117 -13.28 2.48 12.10
N CYS A 118 -12.98 2.40 10.81
CA CYS A 118 -13.72 1.60 9.85
C CYS A 118 -12.85 0.41 9.45
N HIS A 119 -13.36 -0.78 9.70
CA HIS A 119 -12.77 -2.00 9.22
C HIS A 119 -13.43 -2.42 7.91
N ILE A 120 -12.62 -2.76 6.91
CA ILE A 120 -13.06 -3.11 5.56
C ILE A 120 -12.45 -4.47 5.20
N PRO A 121 -13.24 -5.44 4.73
CA PRO A 121 -12.70 -6.70 4.23
C PRO A 121 -11.88 -6.46 2.95
N LEU A 122 -10.73 -7.12 2.84
CA LEU A 122 -9.85 -7.03 1.68
C LEU A 122 -9.82 -8.37 0.94
N CYS A 123 -10.48 -8.42 -0.21
CA CYS A 123 -10.42 -9.56 -1.12
C CYS A 123 -9.20 -9.41 -2.03
N LEU A 124 -8.30 -10.40 -2.01
CA LEU A 124 -7.09 -10.43 -2.83
C LEU A 124 -7.05 -11.72 -3.62
N ASP A 125 -6.65 -11.61 -4.88
CA ASP A 125 -6.38 -12.76 -5.73
C ASP A 125 -4.99 -13.34 -5.43
N GLU A 126 -4.77 -14.59 -5.84
CA GLU A 126 -3.43 -15.18 -5.79
C GLU A 126 -2.46 -14.39 -6.68
N GLY A 127 -1.29 -14.06 -6.12
CA GLY A 127 -0.22 -13.39 -6.85
C GLY A 127 -0.22 -11.86 -6.68
N TRP A 128 0.15 -11.15 -7.75
CA TRP A 128 0.26 -9.70 -7.75
C TRP A 128 -1.09 -9.01 -7.89
N ASN A 129 -1.42 -8.18 -6.91
CA ASN A 129 -2.63 -7.39 -6.81
C ASN A 129 -2.33 -5.90 -6.95
N ASN A 130 -3.26 -5.18 -7.57
CA ASN A 130 -3.25 -3.72 -7.65
C ASN A 130 -4.40 -3.16 -6.81
N ILE A 131 -4.13 -2.84 -5.55
CA ILE A 131 -5.13 -2.26 -4.66
C ILE A 131 -5.29 -0.79 -5.00
N GLN A 132 -6.52 -0.37 -5.26
CA GLN A 132 -6.88 1.00 -5.56
C GLN A 132 -7.98 1.46 -4.60
N MET A 133 -7.82 2.64 -4.00
CA MET A 133 -8.84 3.20 -3.11
C MET A 133 -8.98 4.72 -3.27
N ASP A 134 -10.23 5.20 -3.29
CA ASP A 134 -10.57 6.62 -3.23
C ASP A 134 -10.86 7.02 -1.77
N LEU A 135 -9.89 7.67 -1.11
CA LEU A 135 -10.05 8.09 0.27
C LEU A 135 -11.14 9.12 0.48
N ALA A 136 -11.42 9.97 -0.52
CA ALA A 136 -12.49 10.95 -0.41
C ALA A 136 -13.85 10.26 -0.41
N HIS A 137 -14.06 9.31 -1.34
CA HIS A 137 -15.27 8.51 -1.39
C HIS A 137 -15.47 7.69 -0.10
N PHE A 138 -14.44 6.98 0.36
CA PHE A 138 -14.53 6.16 1.58
C PHE A 138 -14.80 7.01 2.82
N THR A 139 -14.18 8.19 2.95
CA THR A 139 -14.44 9.11 4.06
C THR A 139 -15.88 9.64 4.03
N LYS A 140 -16.37 10.01 2.84
CA LYS A 140 -17.75 10.47 2.68
C LYS A 140 -18.76 9.38 2.99
N SER A 141 -18.56 8.18 2.46
CA SER A 141 -19.47 7.04 2.66
C SER A 141 -19.49 6.55 4.10
N ALA A 142 -18.35 6.50 4.79
CA ALA A 142 -18.27 5.97 6.14
C ALA A 142 -18.70 6.99 7.20
N TYR A 143 -18.44 8.29 7.00
CA TYR A 143 -18.54 9.27 8.07
C TYR A 143 -19.33 10.54 7.70
N ASN A 144 -19.80 10.64 6.46
CA ASN A 144 -20.45 11.84 5.92
C ASN A 144 -19.63 13.12 6.14
N THR A 145 -18.31 13.01 5.97
CA THR A 145 -17.32 14.09 6.06
C THR A 145 -16.40 14.04 4.86
N ASP A 146 -15.65 15.11 4.63
CA ASP A 146 -14.77 15.21 3.47
C ASP A 146 -13.34 14.89 3.88
N TYR A 147 -12.62 14.19 3.01
CA TYR A 147 -11.20 13.87 3.21
C TYR A 147 -10.35 15.14 3.13
N VAL A 148 -9.51 15.37 4.13
CA VAL A 148 -8.57 16.51 4.15
C VAL A 148 -7.17 16.06 3.80
N GLU A 149 -6.64 15.06 4.51
CA GLU A 149 -5.30 14.54 4.25
C GLU A 149 -5.06 13.16 4.88
N LEU A 150 -4.11 12.41 4.32
CA LEU A 150 -3.51 11.24 4.92
C LEU A 150 -2.48 11.68 5.97
N GLN A 151 -2.59 11.14 7.17
CA GLN A 151 -1.68 11.41 8.27
C GLN A 151 -0.67 10.29 8.51
N ARG A 152 -1.09 9.02 8.37
CA ARG A 152 -0.23 7.86 8.60
C ARG A 152 -0.66 6.67 7.75
N ILE A 153 0.31 5.85 7.35
CA ILE A 153 0.06 4.51 6.81
C ILE A 153 0.87 3.50 7.60
N GLU A 154 0.27 2.34 7.85
CA GLU A 154 0.92 1.17 8.42
C GLU A 154 0.62 -0.05 7.55
N ILE A 155 1.66 -0.80 7.18
CA ILE A 155 1.53 -2.00 6.35
C ILE A 155 2.11 -3.17 7.13
N TYR A 156 1.26 -4.13 7.44
CA TYR A 156 1.60 -5.27 8.28
C TYR A 156 2.22 -6.42 7.46
N ALA A 157 2.72 -7.42 8.18
CA ALA A 157 3.43 -8.54 7.59
C ALA A 157 2.57 -9.43 6.67
N ASN A 158 3.26 -10.37 6.03
CA ASN A 158 2.76 -11.36 5.10
C ASN A 158 2.36 -10.78 3.73
N CYS A 159 3.18 -9.84 3.26
CA CYS A 159 3.07 -9.29 1.92
C CYS A 159 4.45 -9.01 1.32
N LYS A 160 4.48 -8.88 -0.01
CA LYS A 160 5.56 -8.19 -0.71
C LYS A 160 5.01 -6.93 -1.35
N ILE A 161 5.71 -5.82 -1.23
CA ILE A 161 5.28 -4.52 -1.72
C ILE A 161 6.26 -4.06 -2.79
N ARG A 162 5.76 -3.87 -4.01
CA ARG A 162 6.56 -3.29 -5.10
C ARG A 162 6.51 -1.77 -5.03
N ARG A 163 5.32 -1.20 -4.88
CA ARG A 163 5.12 0.25 -4.93
C ARG A 163 3.86 0.67 -4.16
N LEU A 164 3.92 1.86 -3.60
CA LEU A 164 2.81 2.58 -2.99
C LEU A 164 2.88 4.03 -3.44
N TYR A 165 1.81 4.54 -4.01
CA TYR A 165 1.72 5.94 -4.42
C TYR A 165 0.30 6.47 -4.29
N PHE A 166 0.22 7.79 -4.32
CA PHE A 166 -1.04 8.51 -4.39
C PHE A 166 -1.10 9.35 -5.66
N SER A 167 -2.32 9.58 -6.14
CA SER A 167 -2.58 10.37 -7.33
C SER A 167 -3.72 11.35 -7.15
N ASP A 168 -3.72 12.38 -7.98
CA ASP A 168 -4.81 13.37 -8.08
C ASP A 168 -6.05 12.85 -8.82
N ARG A 169 -5.90 11.81 -9.64
CA ARG A 169 -6.97 11.10 -10.35
C ARG A 169 -6.66 9.62 -10.54
N TRP A 170 -7.61 8.86 -11.05
CA TRP A 170 -7.35 7.53 -11.61
C TRP A 170 -6.59 7.65 -12.92
N TYR A 171 -5.34 7.17 -12.94
CA TYR A 171 -4.55 7.06 -14.16
C TYR A 171 -4.81 5.72 -14.83
N LYS A 172 -5.05 5.73 -16.13
CA LYS A 172 -5.07 4.50 -16.93
C LYS A 172 -3.66 3.95 -17.05
N GLU A 173 -3.54 2.65 -17.29
CA GLU A 173 -2.23 1.99 -17.46
C GLU A 173 -1.37 2.69 -18.53
N GLU A 174 -1.97 3.11 -19.64
CA GLU A 174 -1.30 3.82 -20.75
C GLU A 174 -0.66 5.15 -20.34
N GLU A 175 -1.33 5.90 -19.45
CA GLU A 175 -0.89 7.20 -18.95
C GLU A 175 0.22 7.06 -17.89
N LEU A 176 0.36 5.87 -17.29
CA LEU A 176 1.38 5.62 -16.29
C LEU A 176 2.77 5.50 -16.95
N PRO A 177 3.81 6.06 -16.32
CA PRO A 177 5.18 5.81 -16.78
C PRO A 177 5.49 4.31 -16.73
N ASN A 178 6.35 3.83 -17.62
CA ASN A 178 6.69 2.39 -17.71
C ASN A 178 7.20 1.78 -16.39
N SER A 179 7.76 2.58 -15.49
CA SER A 179 8.20 2.13 -14.17
C SER A 179 7.05 1.85 -13.18
N TYR A 180 5.86 2.41 -13.42
CA TYR A 180 4.65 2.23 -12.62
C TYR A 180 3.76 1.11 -13.16
N LYS A 181 3.81 0.85 -14.47
CA LYS A 181 3.07 -0.23 -15.13
C LYS A 181 3.35 -1.59 -14.49
N MET A 182 2.31 -2.42 -14.39
CA MET A 182 2.45 -3.80 -13.90
C MET A 182 3.05 -4.65 -15.00
N LYS A 183 4.29 -5.12 -14.79
CA LYS A 183 4.90 -6.07 -15.72
C LYS A 183 4.16 -7.39 -15.57
N LYS A 184 3.59 -7.90 -16.66
CA LYS A 184 3.10 -9.28 -16.69
C LYS A 184 4.31 -10.21 -16.54
N PRO A 185 4.16 -11.35 -15.84
CA PRO A 185 5.21 -12.36 -15.77
C PRO A 185 5.72 -12.68 -17.18
N THR A 186 7.02 -12.54 -17.39
CA THR A 186 7.69 -13.09 -18.58
C THR A 186 7.49 -14.60 -18.52
N LYS A 187 6.67 -15.16 -19.41
CA LYS A 187 6.69 -16.59 -19.68
C LYS A 187 8.10 -16.90 -20.18
N GLU A 188 8.95 -17.48 -19.32
CA GLU A 188 10.18 -18.11 -19.81
C GLU A 188 9.77 -19.21 -20.79
N THR A 189 10.04 -18.96 -22.07
CA THR A 189 9.99 -19.97 -23.12
C THR A 189 10.99 -21.08 -22.76
N LYS A 190 10.54 -22.09 -22.02
CA LYS A 190 11.19 -23.40 -21.98
C LYS A 190 10.91 -24.10 -23.31
N SER A 191 11.60 -23.72 -24.37
CA SER A 191 11.65 -24.48 -25.62
C SER A 191 13.10 -24.71 -26.07
N ARG A 192 13.87 -25.40 -25.22
CA ARG A 192 15.10 -26.14 -25.52
C ARG A 192 15.15 -27.23 -24.43
N LEU A 193 15.09 -28.53 -24.67
CA LEU A 193 15.49 -29.39 -25.78
C LEU A 193 14.56 -30.60 -25.87
N ALA A 194 14.17 -30.98 -27.09
CA ALA A 194 13.88 -32.34 -27.50
C ALA A 194 13.82 -32.35 -29.03
N ARG A 195 14.96 -32.65 -29.66
CA ARG A 195 14.99 -33.29 -30.97
C ARG A 195 16.12 -34.29 -30.92
N ASP A 196 15.69 -35.55 -30.91
CA ASP A 196 16.47 -36.71 -31.36
C ASP A 196 16.97 -36.51 -32.80
#